data_AF-A0A1G2VZR0-F1
#
_entry.id   AF-A0A1G2VZR0-F1
#
_cell.length_a   1.000
_cell.length_b   1.000
_cell.length_c   1.000
_cell.angle_alpha   90.00
_cell.angle_beta   90.00
_cell.angle_gamma   90.00
#
_symmetry.space_group_name_H-M   'P 1'
#
loop_
_entity.id
_entity.type
_entity.pdbx_description
1 polymer ?
#
loop_
_entity_poly.entity_id
_entity_poly.type
_entity_poly.pdbx_seq_one_letter_code
_entity_poly.pdbx_strand_id
1 'polypeptide(L)'
;MPHKQTEEQAKRAFTHGSGQAAADMASDPKQAIEEHRHIEGPSSRPAAPSPEGRKHDHMAEREAKSEDRQEALLDEAIEETFPGSDPISPKHIT
;
A
#
# COMPACT_ATOMS: atom_id res chain seq x y z
N MET A 1 -6.43 40.73 -11.82
CA MET A 1 -6.03 41.28 -10.51
C MET A 1 -5.54 40.14 -9.64
N PRO A 2 -4.37 40.21 -8.99
CA PRO A 2 -3.91 39.12 -8.13
C PRO A 2 -4.69 39.12 -6.81
N HIS A 3 -5.34 38.00 -6.48
CA HIS A 3 -6.05 37.82 -5.21
C HIS A 3 -5.05 37.75 -4.04
N LYS A 4 -5.25 38.59 -3.02
CA LYS A 4 -4.47 38.55 -1.77
C LYS A 4 -4.91 37.33 -0.95
N GLN A 5 -3.97 36.48 -0.54
CA GLN A 5 -4.24 35.35 0.33
C GLN A 5 -4.74 35.83 1.69
N THR A 6 -5.77 35.18 2.24
CA THR A 6 -6.34 35.49 3.55
C THR A 6 -5.47 34.94 4.68
N GLU A 7 -5.49 35.56 5.86
CA GLU A 7 -4.68 35.14 7.03
C GLU A 7 -4.92 33.68 7.44
N GLU A 8 -6.12 33.15 7.19
CA GLU A 8 -6.45 31.74 7.46
C GLU A 8 -5.73 30.78 6.50
N GLN A 9 -5.53 31.18 5.24
CA GLN A 9 -4.72 30.42 4.28
C GLN A 9 -3.24 30.47 4.64
N ALA A 10 -2.75 31.61 5.16
CA ALA A 10 -1.38 31.73 5.65
C ALA A 10 -1.14 30.84 6.88
N LYS A 11 -2.12 30.74 7.79
CA LYS A 11 -2.06 29.86 8.97
C LYS A 11 -2.08 28.38 8.56
N ARG A 12 -2.94 27.97 7.62
CA ARG A 12 -2.92 26.59 7.07
C ARG A 12 -1.61 26.23 6.36
N ALA A 13 -0.99 27.19 5.69
CA ALA A 13 0.32 26.99 5.06
C ALA A 13 1.45 26.79 6.08
N PHE A 14 1.37 27.44 7.24
CA PHE A 14 2.34 27.27 8.32
C PHE A 14 2.20 25.91 9.03
N THR A 15 0.98 25.40 9.19
CA THR A 15 0.71 24.16 9.95
C THR A 15 0.87 22.86 9.15
N HIS A 16 0.96 22.94 7.82
CA HIS A 16 1.18 21.78 6.94
C HIS A 16 2.56 21.80 6.27
N GLY A 17 3.46 22.66 6.76
CA GLY A 17 4.85 22.67 6.35
C GLY A 17 5.58 21.50 6.99
N SER A 18 6.15 20.63 6.15
CA SER A 18 7.10 19.56 6.48
C SER A 18 8.25 19.97 7.42
N GLY A 19 8.44 21.26 7.68
CA GLY A 19 9.42 21.81 8.63
C GLY A 19 9.15 21.49 10.10
N GLN A 20 7.88 21.43 10.57
CA GLN A 20 7.62 21.07 11.97
C GLN A 20 7.92 19.60 12.24
N ALA A 21 7.49 18.70 11.35
CA ALA A 21 7.83 17.27 11.46
C ALA A 21 9.35 17.02 11.42
N ALA A 22 10.08 17.77 10.58
CA ALA A 22 11.54 17.68 10.54
C ALA A 22 12.21 18.26 11.80
N ALA A 23 11.64 19.31 12.40
CA ALA A 23 12.14 19.92 13.63
C ALA A 23 11.92 19.02 14.86
N ASP A 24 10.75 18.38 14.96
CA ASP A 24 10.44 17.45 16.05
C ASP A 24 11.39 16.24 16.01
N MET A 25 11.64 15.65 14.82
CA MET A 25 12.62 14.57 14.61
C MET A 25 14.07 14.95 14.95
N ALA A 26 14.43 16.23 14.80
CA ALA A 26 15.76 16.74 15.14
C ALA A 26 15.90 17.04 16.65
N SER A 27 14.80 17.34 17.34
CA SER A 27 14.78 17.72 18.75
C SER A 27 14.93 16.53 19.70
N ASP A 28 14.46 15.34 19.30
CA ASP A 28 14.62 14.10 20.05
C ASP A 28 15.16 12.96 19.17
N PRO A 29 16.49 12.91 18.96
CA PRO A 29 17.10 11.85 18.17
C PRO A 29 16.97 10.48 18.83
N LYS A 30 16.72 10.40 20.15
CA LYS A 30 16.58 9.11 20.84
C LYS A 30 15.24 8.46 20.49
N GLN A 31 14.15 9.21 20.54
CA GLN A 31 12.83 8.73 20.10
C GLN A 31 12.85 8.31 18.63
N ALA A 32 13.42 9.12 17.74
CA ALA A 32 13.54 8.79 16.32
C ALA A 32 14.33 7.48 16.10
N ILE A 33 15.45 7.28 16.81
CA ILE A 33 16.24 6.04 16.70
C ILE A 33 15.49 4.84 17.27
N GLU A 34 14.73 5.02 18.36
CA GLU A 34 13.95 3.97 19.01
C GLU A 34 12.79 3.48 18.13
N GLU A 35 12.06 4.40 17.47
CA GLU A 35 11.01 4.08 16.50
C GLU A 35 11.54 3.37 15.24
N HIS A 36 12.74 3.75 14.77
CA HIS A 36 13.36 3.13 13.60
C HIS A 36 14.06 1.79 13.92
N ARG A 37 14.34 1.50 15.19
CA ARG A 37 15.06 0.29 15.63
C ARG A 37 14.27 -0.45 16.70
N HIS A 38 13.05 -0.87 16.36
CA HIS A 38 12.36 -1.91 17.11
C HIS A 38 13.07 -3.27 16.92
N ILE A 39 14.26 -3.42 17.51
CA ILE A 39 15.14 -4.60 17.45
C ILE A 39 14.47 -5.80 18.14
N GLU A 40 13.63 -5.54 19.15
CA GLU A 40 12.94 -6.57 19.93
C GLU A 40 11.53 -6.91 19.39
N GLY A 41 11.03 -6.14 18.43
CA GLY A 41 9.73 -6.38 17.81
C GLY A 41 9.80 -7.42 16.69
N PRO A 42 8.69 -8.11 16.38
CA PRO A 42 8.65 -8.94 15.18
C PRO A 42 8.90 -8.06 13.95
N SER A 43 9.67 -8.57 12.98
CA SER A 43 10.02 -7.87 11.74
C SER A 43 8.82 -7.48 10.88
N SER A 44 7.64 -7.99 11.21
CA SER A 44 6.38 -7.71 10.53
C SER A 44 5.22 -7.77 11.51
N ARG A 45 4.15 -7.03 11.19
CA ARG A 45 2.89 -7.10 11.92
C ARG A 45 2.20 -8.44 11.61
N PRO A 46 1.63 -9.14 12.62
CA PRO A 46 0.87 -10.36 12.36
C PRO A 46 -0.32 -10.07 11.43
N ALA A 47 -0.53 -10.94 10.44
CA ALA A 47 -1.70 -10.91 9.60
C ALA A 47 -2.93 -11.43 10.37
N ALA A 48 -4.12 -10.94 10.02
CA ALA A 48 -5.35 -11.49 10.56
C ALA A 48 -5.49 -12.97 10.11
N PRO A 49 -5.88 -13.89 11.00
CA PRO A 49 -6.09 -15.28 10.63
C PRO A 49 -7.23 -15.39 9.61
N SER A 50 -7.10 -16.34 8.67
CA SER A 50 -8.21 -16.63 7.76
C SER A 50 -9.38 -17.27 8.53
N PRO A 51 -10.63 -17.09 8.07
CA PRO A 51 -11.79 -17.76 8.67
C PRO A 51 -11.59 -19.27 8.76
N GLU A 52 -12.11 -19.90 9.82
CA GLU A 52 -11.98 -21.34 10.05
C GLU A 52 -12.47 -22.14 8.83
N GLY A 53 -11.65 -23.09 8.37
CA GLY A 53 -11.94 -23.94 7.22
C GLY A 53 -11.77 -23.28 5.84
N ARG A 54 -11.35 -22.01 5.75
CA ARG A 54 -11.12 -21.32 4.47
C ARG A 54 -9.67 -20.87 4.31
N LYS A 55 -9.10 -21.12 3.13
CA LYS A 55 -7.82 -20.55 2.71
C LYS A 55 -8.03 -19.10 2.24
N HIS A 56 -6.98 -18.31 2.29
CA HIS A 56 -6.99 -16.97 1.71
C HIS A 56 -7.11 -17.09 0.18
N ASP A 57 -8.11 -16.44 -0.40
CA ASP A 57 -8.29 -16.40 -1.84
C ASP A 57 -7.52 -15.22 -2.43
N HIS A 58 -6.38 -15.52 -3.06
CA HIS A 58 -5.52 -14.53 -3.72
C HIS A 58 -6.20 -13.89 -4.93
N MET A 59 -7.25 -14.51 -5.49
CA MET A 59 -7.97 -14.00 -6.65
C MET A 59 -9.11 -13.07 -6.27
N ALA A 60 -9.55 -13.03 -5.00
CA ALA A 60 -10.75 -12.28 -4.61
C ALA A 60 -10.68 -10.78 -4.93
N GLU A 61 -9.51 -10.15 -4.76
CA GLU A 61 -9.34 -8.74 -5.08
C GLU A 61 -9.24 -8.47 -6.59
N ARG A 62 -8.74 -9.43 -7.36
CA ARG A 62 -8.62 -9.34 -8.82
C ARG A 62 -9.97 -9.62 -9.49
N GLU A 63 -10.73 -10.59 -8.98
CA GLU A 63 -12.10 -10.91 -9.38
C GLU A 63 -13.04 -9.73 -9.14
N ALA A 64 -12.88 -9.01 -8.01
CA ALA A 64 -13.66 -7.80 -7.75
C ALA A 64 -13.38 -6.63 -8.72
N LYS A 65 -12.28 -6.68 -9.48
CA LYS A 65 -11.85 -5.65 -10.43
C LYS A 65 -12.05 -6.05 -11.90
N SER A 66 -12.43 -7.29 -12.16
CA SER A 66 -12.64 -7.87 -13.49
C SER A 66 -14.12 -8.18 -13.69
N GLU A 67 -14.55 -8.41 -14.94
CA GLU A 67 -15.97 -8.69 -15.22
C GLU A 67 -16.35 -10.12 -14.82
N ASP A 68 -15.40 -11.06 -14.90
CA ASP A 68 -15.56 -12.45 -14.46
C ASP A 68 -14.23 -13.03 -13.94
N ARG A 69 -14.33 -14.12 -13.16
CA ARG A 69 -13.18 -14.83 -12.60
C ARG A 69 -12.22 -15.36 -13.66
N GLN A 70 -12.72 -15.71 -14.84
CA GLN A 70 -11.85 -16.15 -15.96
C GLN A 70 -10.99 -15.01 -16.51
N GLU A 71 -11.53 -13.80 -16.57
CA GLU A 71 -10.77 -12.62 -16.99
C GLU A 71 -9.72 -12.24 -15.96
N ALA A 72 -10.05 -12.33 -14.66
CA ALA A 72 -9.09 -12.13 -13.57
C ALA A 72 -7.86 -13.06 -13.70
N LEU A 73 -8.09 -14.31 -14.09
CA LEU A 73 -7.05 -15.33 -14.27
C LEU A 73 -6.25 -15.11 -15.56
N LEU A 74 -6.90 -14.64 -16.62
CA LEU A 74 -6.25 -14.26 -17.87
C LEU A 74 -5.30 -13.08 -17.64
N ASP A 75 -5.75 -12.04 -16.93
CA ASP A 75 -4.95 -10.85 -16.64
C ASP A 75 -3.71 -11.19 -15.80
N GLU A 76 -3.86 -12.00 -14.74
CA GLU A 76 -2.73 -12.50 -13.95
C GLU A 76 -1.75 -13.31 -14.82
N ALA A 77 -2.27 -14.23 -15.62
CA ALA A 77 -1.44 -15.06 -16.48
C ALA A 77 -0.65 -14.22 -17.49
N ILE A 78 -1.26 -13.18 -18.05
CA ILE A 78 -0.63 -12.23 -18.97
C ILE A 78 0.49 -11.46 -18.27
N GLU A 79 0.25 -10.95 -17.06
CA GLU A 79 1.28 -10.24 -16.26
C GLU A 79 2.49 -11.14 -15.96
N GLU A 80 2.27 -12.43 -15.69
CA GLU A 80 3.33 -13.40 -15.37
C GLU A 80 4.07 -13.95 -16.60
N THR A 81 3.46 -13.90 -17.79
CA THR A 81 4.02 -14.48 -19.02
C THR A 81 4.81 -13.52 -19.88
N PHE A 82 4.88 -12.21 -19.60
CA PHE A 82 5.84 -11.33 -20.30
C PHE A 82 7.26 -11.53 -19.73
N PRO A 83 8.31 -11.90 -20.52
CA PRO A 83 8.48 -11.83 -21.99
C PRO A 83 8.43 -13.19 -22.75
N GLY A 84 7.73 -14.19 -22.22
CA GLY A 84 7.68 -15.59 -22.70
C GLY A 84 6.89 -15.78 -24.00
N SER A 85 7.51 -16.44 -24.97
CA SER A 85 7.02 -16.73 -26.32
C SER A 85 5.93 -17.80 -26.44
N ASP A 86 5.47 -18.37 -25.32
CA ASP A 86 4.46 -19.43 -25.32
C ASP A 86 3.05 -18.86 -25.08
N PRO A 87 2.02 -19.40 -25.76
CA PRO A 87 0.65 -18.96 -25.55
C PRO A 87 0.21 -19.17 -24.09
N ILE A 88 -0.45 -18.17 -23.51
CA ILE A 88 -0.95 -18.24 -22.14
C ILE A 88 -1.90 -19.44 -21.99
N SER A 89 -1.72 -20.21 -20.92
CA SER A 89 -2.63 -21.29 -20.52
C SER A 89 -3.26 -20.91 -19.18
N PRO A 90 -4.45 -20.27 -19.18
CA PRO A 90 -5.13 -19.85 -17.95
C PRO A 90 -5.43 -21.04 -17.04
N LYS A 91 -5.42 -20.82 -15.72
CA LYS A 91 -5.80 -21.84 -14.75
C LYS A 91 -7.29 -22.18 -14.93
N HIS A 92 -7.63 -23.38 -15.37
CA HIS A 92 -9.02 -23.85 -15.41
C HIS A 92 -9.40 -24.46 -14.07
N ILE A 93 -10.19 -23.72 -13.30
CA ILE A 93 -10.76 -24.19 -12.02
C ILE A 93 -12.23 -24.52 -12.29
N THR A 94 -12.54 -25.81 -12.49
CA THR A 94 -13.92 -26.35 -12.56
C THR A 94 -14.44 -26.72 -11.18
#